data_AF-A0A2X5BK58-F1
#
_entry.id   AF-A0A2X5BK58-F1
#
_cell.length_a   1.000
_cell.length_b   1.000
_cell.length_c   1.000
_cell.angle_alpha   90.00
_cell.angle_beta   90.00
_cell.angle_gamma   90.00
#
_symmetry.space_group_name_H-M   'P 1'
#
loop_
_entity.id
_entity.type
_entity.pdbx_description
1 polymer ?
#
loop_
_entity_poly.entity_id
_entity_poly.type
_entity_poly.pdbx_seq_one_letter_code
_entity_poly.pdbx_strand_id
1 'polypeptide(L)'
;MSLKELRNEFEKRFNVYLKNIFDGQKNVKVGKNKITIKKDKSIACIDFTYLNNLHAYGTIIVVKSPTIKSELDRFCPPYKSNLPNDEYIYCMSTMGEKDGCPLLPSTEDGIEKTCKLLLDRLKYAQLPAIVNLLDVNKDLVGDIISNPKCYSYPFLLILLAINRNGISKDDIDCDALLSEKTLGFNNEKDIKLKFNKELFQIYS
;
A
#
# COMPACT_ATOMS: atom_id res chain seq x y z
N MET A 1 4.45 -32.86 14.71
CA MET A 1 5.13 -31.58 14.48
C MET A 1 4.54 -30.56 15.45
N SER A 2 5.36 -29.91 16.26
CA SER A 2 4.91 -28.82 17.14
C SER A 2 4.47 -27.60 16.32
N LEU A 3 3.67 -26.71 16.91
CA LEU A 3 3.27 -25.46 16.25
C LEU A 3 4.48 -24.61 15.79
N LYS A 4 5.56 -24.62 16.58
CA LYS A 4 6.81 -23.93 16.27
C LYS A 4 7.52 -24.55 15.05
N GLU A 5 7.56 -25.87 14.97
CA GLU A 5 8.13 -26.59 13.83
C GLU A 5 7.31 -26.34 12.56
N LEU A 6 5.98 -26.41 12.66
CA LEU A 6 5.07 -26.17 11.54
C LEU A 6 5.23 -24.75 10.98
N ARG A 7 5.27 -23.76 11.88
CA ARG A 7 5.54 -22.36 11.52
C ARG A 7 6.87 -22.21 10.82
N ASN A 8 7.93 -22.81 11.36
CA ASN A 8 9.26 -22.70 10.77
C ASN A 8 9.33 -23.34 9.38
N GLU A 9 8.66 -24.47 9.17
CA GLU A 9 8.60 -25.14 7.86
C GLU A 9 7.85 -24.28 6.84
N PHE A 10 6.67 -23.78 7.20
CA PHE A 10 5.91 -22.86 6.36
C PHE A 10 6.73 -21.61 5.98
N GLU A 11 7.32 -20.92 6.96
CA GLU A 11 8.12 -19.71 6.72
C GLU A 11 9.35 -20.00 5.85
N LYS A 12 9.97 -21.16 6.01
CA LYS A 12 11.12 -21.56 5.18
C LYS A 12 10.70 -21.72 3.72
N ARG A 13 9.61 -22.45 3.46
CA ARG A 13 9.06 -22.63 2.10
C ARG A 13 8.60 -21.31 1.49
N PHE A 14 7.85 -20.52 2.25
CA PHE A 14 7.37 -19.23 1.78
C PHE A 14 8.53 -18.29 1.39
N ASN A 15 9.60 -18.25 2.20
CA ASN A 15 10.79 -17.47 1.87
C ASN A 15 11.51 -17.95 0.60
N VAL A 16 11.51 -19.26 0.30
CA VAL A 16 12.06 -19.77 -0.97
C VAL A 16 11.25 -19.22 -2.15
N TYR A 17 9.92 -19.26 -2.08
CA TYR A 17 9.09 -18.69 -3.14
C TYR A 17 9.28 -17.19 -3.32
N LEU A 18 9.35 -16.43 -2.22
CA LEU A 18 9.64 -15.00 -2.27
C LEU A 18 10.97 -14.71 -2.96
N LYS A 19 12.04 -15.44 -2.60
CA LYS A 19 13.36 -15.27 -3.24
C LYS A 19 13.30 -15.56 -4.73
N ASN A 20 12.57 -16.59 -5.15
CA ASN A 20 12.43 -16.96 -6.55
C ASN A 20 11.71 -15.88 -7.39
N ILE A 21 10.66 -15.25 -6.85
CA ILE A 21 9.90 -14.21 -7.56
C ILE A 21 10.73 -12.94 -7.79
N PHE A 22 11.60 -12.60 -6.85
CA PHE A 22 12.44 -11.41 -6.90
C PHE A 22 13.88 -11.70 -7.32
N ASP A 23 14.15 -12.90 -7.86
CA ASP A 23 15.50 -13.27 -8.29
C ASP A 23 16.01 -12.30 -9.36
N GLY A 24 17.27 -11.89 -9.23
CA GLY A 24 17.90 -10.90 -10.10
C GLY A 24 17.42 -9.44 -9.93
N GLN A 25 16.43 -9.14 -9.08
CA GLN A 25 15.95 -7.77 -8.88
C GLN A 25 16.84 -7.00 -7.91
N LYS A 26 17.76 -6.19 -8.43
CA LYS A 26 18.79 -5.45 -7.65
C LYS A 26 18.21 -4.49 -6.60
N ASN A 27 17.00 -4.00 -6.83
CA ASN A 27 16.34 -3.02 -5.97
C ASN A 27 15.43 -3.65 -4.90
N VAL A 28 15.34 -4.98 -4.88
CA VAL A 28 14.53 -5.74 -3.93
C VAL A 28 15.41 -6.58 -3.01
N LYS A 29 15.17 -6.46 -1.69
CA LYS A 29 15.79 -7.31 -0.68
C LYS A 29 14.72 -8.20 -0.06
N VAL A 30 14.88 -9.51 -0.19
CA VAL A 30 14.04 -10.51 0.48
C VAL A 30 14.71 -10.94 1.78
N GLY A 31 14.11 -10.58 2.91
CA GLY A 31 14.47 -11.04 4.25
C GLY A 31 13.56 -12.16 4.72
N LYS A 32 13.66 -12.53 6.01
CA LYS A 32 12.75 -13.51 6.60
C LYS A 32 11.33 -12.94 6.69
N ASN A 33 10.41 -13.47 5.88
CA ASN A 33 9.00 -13.06 5.79
C ASN A 33 8.82 -11.55 5.52
N LYS A 34 9.81 -10.96 4.85
CA LYS A 34 9.85 -9.52 4.60
C LYS A 34 10.41 -9.23 3.23
N ILE A 35 9.83 -8.27 2.54
CA ILE A 35 10.35 -7.70 1.31
C ILE A 35 10.64 -6.23 1.56
N THR A 36 11.78 -5.75 1.06
CA THR A 36 12.10 -4.32 1.03
C THR A 36 12.43 -3.93 -0.40
N ILE A 37 11.65 -3.02 -0.96
CA ILE A 37 11.86 -2.46 -2.30
C ILE A 37 12.41 -1.05 -2.12
N LYS A 38 13.54 -0.76 -2.77
CA LYS A 38 14.15 0.57 -2.78
C LYS A 38 14.00 1.17 -4.17
N LYS A 39 13.62 2.45 -4.24
CA LYS A 39 13.66 3.22 -5.49
C LYS A 39 14.06 4.64 -5.15
N ASP A 40 15.23 5.05 -5.62
CA ASP A 40 15.86 6.33 -5.25
C ASP A 40 15.91 6.51 -3.73
N LYS A 41 15.25 7.55 -3.20
CA LYS A 41 15.13 7.82 -1.76
C LYS A 41 13.93 7.12 -1.11
N SER A 42 13.10 6.43 -1.89
CA SER A 42 11.88 5.78 -1.44
C SER A 42 12.13 4.33 -1.03
N ILE A 43 11.39 3.88 -0.02
CA ILE A 43 11.45 2.53 0.52
C ILE A 43 10.03 2.01 0.74
N ALA A 44 9.72 0.86 0.16
CA ALA A 44 8.54 0.08 0.49
C ALA A 44 8.94 -1.17 1.29
N CYS A 45 8.27 -1.41 2.41
CA CYS A 45 8.43 -2.61 3.22
C CYS A 45 7.13 -3.40 3.22
N ILE A 46 7.22 -4.70 2.95
CA ILE A 46 6.11 -5.65 3.02
C ILE A 46 6.50 -6.69 4.05
N ASP A 47 5.77 -6.76 5.16
CA ASP A 47 6.03 -7.66 6.28
C ASP A 47 4.88 -8.67 6.40
N PHE A 48 5.19 -9.97 6.28
CA PHE A 48 4.26 -11.07 6.51
C PHE A 48 4.37 -11.52 7.96
N THR A 49 3.43 -11.07 8.78
CA THR A 49 3.48 -11.17 10.23
C THR A 49 2.63 -12.34 10.73
N TYR A 50 3.26 -13.25 11.49
CA TYR A 50 2.55 -14.31 12.19
C TYR A 50 1.82 -13.75 13.41
N LEU A 51 0.50 -13.97 13.45
CA LEU A 51 -0.40 -13.55 14.50
C LEU A 51 -0.58 -14.71 15.49
N ASN A 52 0.16 -14.68 16.61
CA ASN A 52 0.19 -15.78 17.58
C ASN A 52 -1.21 -16.20 18.06
N ASN A 53 -2.10 -15.25 18.34
CA ASN A 53 -3.43 -15.52 18.90
C ASN A 53 -4.39 -16.15 17.88
N LEU A 54 -4.17 -15.91 16.60
CA LEU A 54 -5.03 -16.41 15.51
C LEU A 54 -4.40 -17.58 14.77
N HIS A 55 -3.14 -17.90 15.07
CA HIS A 55 -2.32 -18.83 14.29
C HIS A 55 -2.41 -18.55 12.79
N ALA A 56 -2.31 -17.27 12.40
CA ALA A 56 -2.55 -16.79 11.03
C ALA A 56 -1.44 -15.86 10.56
N TYR A 57 -1.38 -15.56 9.26
CA TYR A 57 -0.44 -14.60 8.68
C TYR A 57 -1.16 -13.35 8.17
N GLY A 58 -0.87 -12.20 8.74
CA GLY A 58 -1.27 -10.90 8.21
C GLY A 58 -0.18 -10.29 7.33
N THR A 59 -0.53 -9.40 6.42
CA THR A 59 0.43 -8.59 5.65
C THR A 59 0.33 -7.14 6.07
N ILE A 60 1.47 -6.52 6.35
CA ILE A 60 1.59 -5.08 6.58
C ILE A 60 2.48 -4.51 5.49
N ILE A 61 2.03 -3.43 4.85
CA ILE A 61 2.80 -2.70 3.85
C ILE A 61 2.95 -1.27 4.32
N VAL A 62 4.17 -0.75 4.30
CA VAL A 62 4.46 0.67 4.52
C VAL A 62 5.36 1.20 3.42
N VAL A 63 5.04 2.36 2.88
CA VAL A 63 5.87 3.06 1.90
C VAL A 63 6.25 4.42 2.44
N LYS A 64 7.55 4.69 2.48
CA LYS A 64 8.12 6.00 2.75
C LYS A 64 8.75 6.53 1.47
N SER A 65 8.43 7.77 1.11
CA SER A 65 9.07 8.46 0.01
C SER A 65 9.33 9.90 0.41
N PRO A 66 10.58 10.26 0.79
CA PRO A 66 10.93 11.64 1.10
C PRO A 66 10.66 12.59 -0.07
N THR A 67 10.82 12.11 -1.31
CA THR A 67 10.54 12.89 -2.52
C THR A 67 9.05 13.22 -2.61
N ILE A 68 8.17 12.22 -2.58
CA ILE A 68 6.72 12.43 -2.65
C ILE A 68 6.24 13.23 -1.44
N LYS A 69 6.77 12.95 -0.24
CA LYS A 69 6.45 13.72 0.98
C LYS A 69 6.75 15.20 0.79
N SER A 70 7.93 15.53 0.28
CA SER A 70 8.33 16.93 0.05
C SER A 70 7.45 17.64 -0.98
N GLU A 71 6.90 16.92 -1.96
CA GLU A 71 5.95 17.48 -2.93
C GLU A 71 4.58 17.69 -2.32
N LEU A 72 4.11 16.73 -1.51
CA LEU A 72 2.86 16.88 -0.76
C LEU A 72 2.91 18.07 0.20
N ASP A 73 4.06 18.26 0.86
CA ASP A 73 4.26 19.37 1.80
C ASP A 73 4.23 20.74 1.15
N ARG A 74 4.56 20.84 -0.15
CA ARG A 74 4.47 22.12 -0.90
C ARG A 74 3.03 22.60 -1.08
N PHE A 75 2.05 21.70 -1.00
CA PHE A 75 0.65 22.11 -1.01
C PHE A 75 0.24 22.76 0.32
N CYS A 76 1.01 22.58 1.40
CA CYS A 76 0.70 23.08 2.74
C CYS A 76 -0.72 22.67 3.21
N PRO A 77 -1.08 21.36 3.20
CA PRO A 77 -2.42 20.93 3.58
C PRO A 77 -2.76 21.37 5.02
N PRO A 78 -3.89 22.05 5.25
CA PRO A 78 -4.30 22.53 6.57
C PRO A 78 -4.92 21.41 7.44
N TYR A 79 -4.64 20.16 7.11
CA TYR A 79 -5.21 18.97 7.73
C TYR A 79 -4.17 17.86 7.79
N LYS A 80 -4.37 16.89 8.70
CA LYS A 80 -3.41 15.80 8.90
C LYS A 80 -3.55 14.70 7.85
N SER A 81 -2.45 13.97 7.65
CA SER A 81 -2.43 12.70 6.91
C SER A 81 -3.48 11.73 7.44
N ASN A 82 -4.07 10.93 6.55
CA ASN A 82 -4.96 9.82 6.91
C ASN A 82 -4.20 8.64 7.55
N LEU A 83 -2.86 8.65 7.52
CA LEU A 83 -2.02 7.58 8.03
C LEU A 83 -1.50 7.90 9.44
N PRO A 84 -1.23 6.86 10.26
CA PRO A 84 -0.82 7.03 11.67
C PRO A 84 0.61 7.58 11.86
N ASN A 85 1.41 7.62 10.79
CA ASN A 85 2.76 8.16 10.79
C ASN A 85 2.89 9.13 9.61
N ASP A 86 3.44 10.31 9.86
CA ASP A 86 3.56 11.41 8.91
C ASP A 86 4.61 11.18 7.81
N GLU A 87 5.58 10.30 8.03
CA GLU A 87 6.54 9.87 7.01
C GLU A 87 5.95 8.86 6.00
N TYR A 88 4.82 8.23 6.34
CA TYR A 88 4.20 7.24 5.47
C TYR A 88 3.44 7.94 4.35
N ILE A 89 3.65 7.46 3.13
CA ILE A 89 2.84 7.84 1.97
C ILE A 89 1.76 6.78 1.71
N TYR A 90 2.06 5.53 2.04
CA TYR A 90 1.12 4.42 1.97
C TYR A 90 1.26 3.49 3.17
N CYS A 91 0.13 3.02 3.69
CA CYS A 91 0.05 2.03 4.73
C CYS A 91 -1.18 1.13 4.50
N MET A 92 -0.94 -0.17 4.41
CA MET A 92 -2.00 -1.19 4.30
C MET A 92 -1.74 -2.27 5.34
N SER A 93 -2.81 -2.80 5.91
CA SER A 93 -2.78 -4.00 6.73
C SER A 93 -3.95 -4.89 6.37
N THR A 94 -3.71 -6.19 6.19
CA THR A 94 -4.79 -7.17 6.01
C THR A 94 -5.41 -7.59 7.33
N MET A 95 -4.89 -7.09 8.46
CA MET A 95 -5.44 -7.36 9.78
C MET A 95 -6.80 -6.66 9.93
N GLY A 96 -7.83 -7.43 10.31
CA GLY A 96 -9.20 -6.93 10.40
C GLY A 96 -9.97 -6.97 9.08
N GLU A 97 -9.33 -7.39 7.97
CA GLU A 97 -10.03 -7.68 6.72
C GLU A 97 -10.61 -9.09 6.72
N LYS A 98 -11.82 -9.22 6.18
CA LYS A 98 -12.45 -10.53 5.99
C LYS A 98 -11.57 -11.39 5.08
N ASP A 99 -11.19 -12.58 5.54
CA ASP A 99 -10.27 -13.49 4.86
C ASP A 99 -8.86 -12.91 4.56
N GLY A 100 -8.50 -11.79 5.21
CA GLY A 100 -7.23 -11.09 5.01
C GLY A 100 -6.01 -11.80 5.60
N CYS A 101 -6.24 -12.67 6.60
CA CYS A 101 -5.19 -13.38 7.33
C CYS A 101 -5.36 -14.91 7.21
N PRO A 102 -4.74 -15.58 6.21
CA PRO A 102 -4.81 -17.04 6.12
C PRO A 102 -4.21 -17.71 7.35
N LEU A 103 -4.86 -18.78 7.81
CA LEU A 103 -4.38 -19.61 8.92
C LEU A 103 -3.06 -20.31 8.54
N LEU A 104 -2.24 -20.60 9.55
CA LEU A 104 -1.05 -21.43 9.44
C LEU A 104 -1.48 -22.82 8.97
N PRO A 105 -1.07 -23.26 7.76
CA PRO A 105 -1.46 -24.56 7.25
C PRO A 105 -0.73 -25.68 7.99
N SER A 106 -1.42 -26.81 8.17
CA SER A 106 -0.90 -28.01 8.85
C SER A 106 -0.59 -29.19 7.93
N THR A 107 -0.90 -29.07 6.63
CA THR A 107 -0.68 -30.10 5.62
C THR A 107 0.21 -29.58 4.49
N GLU A 108 0.87 -30.49 3.76
CA GLU A 108 1.71 -30.15 2.61
C GLU A 108 0.94 -29.37 1.52
N ASP A 109 -0.22 -29.87 1.12
CA ASP A 109 -1.12 -29.18 0.17
C ASP A 109 -1.60 -27.82 0.72
N GLY A 110 -1.85 -27.73 2.03
CA GLY A 110 -2.21 -26.47 2.68
C GLY A 110 -1.06 -25.46 2.64
N ILE A 111 0.17 -25.89 2.86
CA ILE A 111 1.37 -25.03 2.79
C ILE A 111 1.49 -24.44 1.38
N GLU A 112 1.39 -25.27 0.35
CA GLU A 112 1.47 -24.83 -1.04
C GLU A 112 0.35 -23.84 -1.40
N LYS A 113 -0.90 -24.15 -1.06
CA LYS A 113 -2.06 -23.29 -1.30
C LYS A 113 -1.94 -21.94 -0.59
N THR A 114 -1.53 -21.93 0.68
CA THR A 114 -1.37 -20.69 1.44
C THR A 114 -0.20 -19.85 0.90
N CYS A 115 0.92 -20.48 0.52
CA CYS A 115 2.01 -19.78 -0.15
C CYS A 115 1.50 -19.12 -1.43
N LYS A 116 0.85 -19.89 -2.31
CA LYS A 116 0.31 -19.39 -3.58
C LYS A 116 -0.66 -18.23 -3.36
N LEU A 117 -1.60 -18.34 -2.41
CA LEU A 117 -2.54 -17.28 -2.08
C LEU A 117 -1.84 -15.97 -1.69
N LEU A 118 -0.85 -16.03 -0.80
CA LEU A 118 -0.10 -14.84 -0.38
C LEU A 118 0.71 -14.24 -1.53
N LEU A 119 1.30 -15.08 -2.38
CA LEU A 119 2.06 -14.65 -3.55
C LEU A 119 1.17 -14.03 -4.62
N ASP A 120 -0.02 -14.57 -4.86
CA ASP A 120 -0.98 -14.03 -5.82
C ASP A 120 -1.47 -12.64 -5.34
N ARG A 121 -1.81 -12.50 -4.05
CA ARG A 121 -2.14 -11.18 -3.46
C ARG A 121 -1.00 -10.18 -3.61
N LEU A 122 0.23 -10.63 -3.34
CA LEU A 122 1.42 -9.81 -3.51
C LEU A 122 1.57 -9.35 -4.97
N LYS A 123 1.52 -10.29 -5.91
CA LYS A 123 1.81 -10.06 -7.33
C LYS A 123 0.75 -9.24 -8.04
N TYR A 124 -0.53 -9.51 -7.77
CA TYR A 124 -1.64 -8.96 -8.56
C TYR A 124 -2.33 -7.76 -7.91
N ALA A 125 -2.10 -7.49 -6.62
CA ALA A 125 -2.70 -6.35 -5.94
C ALA A 125 -1.67 -5.44 -5.27
N GLN A 126 -0.79 -6.01 -4.43
CA GLN A 126 0.06 -5.20 -3.55
C GLN A 126 1.27 -4.58 -4.28
N LEU A 127 1.98 -5.36 -5.10
CA LEU A 127 3.12 -4.85 -5.88
C LEU A 127 2.71 -3.81 -6.92
N PRO A 128 1.62 -4.00 -7.71
CA PRO A 128 1.14 -2.96 -8.61
C PRO A 128 0.88 -1.63 -7.90
N ALA A 129 0.14 -1.64 -6.78
CA ALA A 129 -0.13 -0.42 -6.02
C ALA A 129 1.15 0.26 -5.52
N ILE A 130 2.14 -0.51 -5.04
CA ILE A 130 3.44 0.04 -4.62
C ILE A 130 4.19 0.66 -5.80
N VAL A 131 4.24 -0.03 -6.95
CA VAL A 131 4.96 0.46 -8.14
C VAL A 131 4.29 1.72 -8.67
N ASN A 132 2.97 1.71 -8.82
CA ASN A 132 2.19 2.85 -9.27
C ASN A 132 2.41 4.07 -8.37
N LEU A 133 2.49 3.87 -7.05
CA LEU A 133 2.81 4.92 -6.10
C LEU A 133 4.25 5.43 -6.21
N LEU A 134 5.23 4.53 -6.25
CA LEU A 134 6.64 4.93 -6.33
C LEU A 134 6.97 5.69 -7.61
N ASP A 135 6.25 5.37 -8.69
CA ASP A 135 6.44 5.96 -10.01
C ASP A 135 5.51 7.16 -10.22
N VAL A 136 4.47 7.29 -9.38
CA VAL A 136 3.37 8.24 -9.50
C VAL A 136 2.83 8.22 -10.93
N ASN A 137 2.52 7.02 -11.42
CA ASN A 137 1.99 6.82 -12.76
C ASN A 137 0.46 7.04 -12.79
N LYS A 138 -0.14 6.98 -13.98
CA LYS A 138 -1.59 7.20 -14.16
C LYS A 138 -2.48 6.21 -13.41
N ASP A 139 -2.03 4.96 -13.24
CA ASP A 139 -2.84 3.89 -12.63
C ASP A 139 -2.99 4.10 -11.12
N LEU A 140 -2.11 4.90 -10.50
CA LEU A 140 -2.21 5.33 -9.10
C LEU A 140 -3.57 5.98 -8.78
N VAL A 141 -4.17 6.69 -9.73
CA VAL A 141 -5.49 7.33 -9.51
C VAL A 141 -6.55 6.27 -9.18
N GLY A 142 -6.60 5.18 -9.95
CA GLY A 142 -7.51 4.07 -9.73
C GLY A 142 -7.23 3.33 -8.42
N ASP A 143 -5.96 3.14 -8.07
CA ASP A 143 -5.56 2.50 -6.82
C ASP A 143 -6.02 3.32 -5.59
N ILE A 144 -5.88 4.64 -5.64
CA ILE A 144 -6.30 5.54 -4.57
C ILE A 144 -7.83 5.58 -4.46
N ILE A 145 -8.57 5.71 -5.56
CA ILE A 145 -10.05 5.72 -5.53
C ILE A 145 -10.60 4.40 -4.96
N SER A 146 -9.93 3.29 -5.26
CA SER A 146 -10.30 1.97 -4.76
C SER A 146 -10.10 1.85 -3.25
N ASN A 147 -8.93 2.28 -2.75
CA ASN A 147 -8.54 2.13 -1.34
C ASN A 147 -7.90 3.40 -0.73
N PRO A 148 -8.65 4.51 -0.63
CA PRO A 148 -8.07 5.81 -0.28
C PRO A 148 -7.53 5.87 1.15
N LYS A 149 -8.12 5.11 2.08
CA LYS A 149 -7.66 4.98 3.47
C LYS A 149 -6.21 4.51 3.61
N CYS A 150 -5.66 3.87 2.56
CA CYS A 150 -4.29 3.37 2.58
C CYS A 150 -3.25 4.45 2.23
N TYR A 151 -3.65 5.66 1.87
CA TYR A 151 -2.76 6.73 1.41
C TYR A 151 -2.81 7.95 2.35
N SER A 152 -1.69 8.68 2.50
CA SER A 152 -1.58 9.82 3.43
C SER A 152 -2.46 11.00 3.07
N TYR A 153 -2.37 11.47 1.84
CA TYR A 153 -3.15 12.58 1.31
C TYR A 153 -3.76 12.16 -0.02
N PRO A 154 -4.83 11.33 -0.02
CA PRO A 154 -5.35 10.67 -1.22
C PRO A 154 -5.61 11.64 -2.38
N PHE A 155 -6.30 12.74 -2.10
CA PHE A 155 -6.58 13.78 -3.10
C PHE A 155 -5.31 14.41 -3.69
N LEU A 156 -4.33 14.75 -2.84
CA LEU A 156 -3.08 15.38 -3.29
C LEU A 156 -2.21 14.43 -4.09
N LEU A 157 -2.20 13.14 -3.72
CA LEU A 157 -1.51 12.11 -4.50
C LEU A 157 -2.16 11.89 -5.87
N ILE A 158 -3.50 11.94 -5.94
CA ILE A 158 -4.21 11.95 -7.22
C ILE A 158 -3.81 13.17 -8.05
N LEU A 159 -3.79 14.38 -7.46
CA LEU A 159 -3.38 15.59 -8.16
C LEU A 159 -1.94 15.51 -8.69
N LEU A 160 -1.01 14.93 -7.91
CA LEU A 160 0.35 14.67 -8.38
C LEU A 160 0.38 13.69 -9.56
N ALA A 161 -0.42 12.62 -9.52
CA ALA A 161 -0.54 11.65 -10.61
C ALA A 161 -1.11 12.30 -11.88
N ILE A 162 -2.17 13.10 -11.75
CA ILE A 162 -2.78 13.84 -12.87
C ILE A 162 -1.73 14.73 -13.54
N ASN A 163 -1.05 15.55 -12.75
CA ASN A 163 -0.10 16.56 -13.26
C ASN A 163 1.12 15.92 -13.90
N ARG A 164 1.67 14.84 -13.32
CA ARG A 164 2.84 14.15 -13.88
C ARG A 164 2.55 13.38 -15.16
N ASN A 165 1.32 12.89 -15.31
CA ASN A 165 0.95 12.03 -16.43
C ASN A 165 0.14 12.77 -17.50
N GLY A 166 -0.11 14.08 -17.33
CA GLY A 166 -0.86 14.89 -18.29
C GLY A 166 -2.31 14.41 -18.48
N ILE A 167 -2.95 13.92 -17.42
CA ILE A 167 -4.34 13.45 -17.47
C ILE A 167 -5.26 14.67 -17.54
N SER A 168 -6.22 14.67 -18.48
CA SER A 168 -7.20 15.76 -18.57
C SER A 168 -8.12 15.73 -17.35
N LYS A 169 -8.54 16.90 -16.85
CA LYS A 169 -9.56 16.98 -15.79
C LYS A 169 -10.88 16.34 -16.21
N ASP A 170 -11.21 16.46 -17.49
CA ASP A 170 -12.48 15.98 -18.02
C ASP A 170 -12.58 14.45 -17.97
N ASP A 171 -11.44 13.77 -17.84
CA ASP A 171 -11.36 12.32 -17.70
C ASP A 171 -11.54 11.87 -16.23
N ILE A 172 -11.77 12.81 -15.30
CA ILE A 172 -11.75 12.55 -13.86
C ILE A 172 -13.06 12.94 -13.19
N ASP A 173 -13.66 11.95 -12.54
CA ASP A 173 -14.85 12.14 -11.72
C ASP A 173 -14.50 12.97 -10.45
N CYS A 174 -14.76 14.27 -10.53
CA CYS A 174 -14.51 15.23 -9.46
C CYS A 174 -15.33 14.91 -8.19
N ASP A 175 -16.54 14.37 -8.34
CA ASP A 175 -17.39 14.00 -7.22
C ASP A 175 -16.80 12.78 -6.49
N ALA A 176 -16.25 11.82 -7.23
CA ALA A 176 -15.50 10.72 -6.64
C ALA A 176 -14.23 11.19 -5.90
N LEU A 177 -13.49 12.16 -6.46
CA LEU A 177 -12.28 12.71 -5.82
C LEU A 177 -12.56 13.42 -4.50
N LEU A 178 -13.63 14.22 -4.47
CA LEU A 178 -14.01 15.01 -3.30
C LEU A 178 -14.96 14.26 -2.37
N SER A 179 -15.26 12.99 -2.67
CA SER A 179 -16.12 12.16 -1.85
C SER A 179 -15.54 11.92 -0.46
N GLU A 180 -16.44 11.64 0.48
CA GLU A 180 -16.10 11.21 1.84
C GLU A 180 -15.19 9.98 1.85
N LYS A 181 -15.45 9.05 0.94
CA LYS A 181 -14.66 7.84 0.76
C LYS A 181 -13.19 8.21 0.50
N THR A 182 -12.94 9.09 -0.47
CA THR A 182 -11.58 9.48 -0.88
C THR A 182 -10.88 10.34 0.17
N LEU A 183 -11.60 11.27 0.80
CA LEU A 183 -10.99 12.24 1.70
C LEU A 183 -10.75 11.72 3.13
N GLY A 184 -11.49 10.71 3.59
CA GLY A 184 -11.34 10.12 4.92
C GLY A 184 -11.55 11.15 6.03
N PHE A 185 -12.80 11.54 6.29
CA PHE A 185 -13.11 12.61 7.24
C PHE A 185 -12.91 12.16 8.70
N ASN A 186 -11.95 12.79 9.38
CA ASN A 186 -11.64 12.57 10.79
C ASN A 186 -11.82 13.88 11.59
N ASN A 187 -12.93 14.59 11.36
CA ASN A 187 -13.32 15.91 11.93
C ASN A 187 -12.89 17.18 11.15
N GLU A 188 -12.33 17.05 9.95
CA GLU A 188 -11.83 18.20 9.15
C GLU A 188 -12.52 18.31 7.77
N LYS A 189 -13.78 17.89 7.68
CA LYS A 189 -14.52 17.77 6.40
C LYS A 189 -14.55 19.06 5.58
N ASP A 190 -15.01 20.15 6.19
CA ASP A 190 -15.17 21.43 5.49
C ASP A 190 -13.82 22.02 5.07
N ILE A 191 -12.80 21.88 5.92
CA ILE A 191 -11.42 22.32 5.65
C ILE A 191 -10.85 21.54 4.47
N LYS A 192 -10.95 20.20 4.48
CA LYS A 192 -10.49 19.33 3.39
C LYS A 192 -11.19 19.68 2.08
N LEU A 193 -12.52 19.81 2.10
CA LEU A 193 -13.30 20.13 0.89
C LEU A 193 -12.95 21.50 0.31
N LYS A 194 -12.89 22.54 1.15
CA LYS A 194 -12.56 23.90 0.70
C LYS A 194 -11.16 23.94 0.08
N PHE A 195 -10.16 23.47 0.81
CA PHE A 195 -8.77 23.49 0.36
C PHE A 195 -8.58 22.66 -0.93
N ASN A 196 -9.12 21.45 -0.99
CA ASN A 196 -8.95 20.58 -2.16
C ASN A 196 -9.68 21.14 -3.40
N LYS A 197 -10.86 21.76 -3.24
CA LYS A 197 -11.57 22.43 -4.35
C LYS A 197 -10.78 23.62 -4.90
N GLU A 198 -10.27 24.48 -4.02
CA GLU A 198 -9.43 25.63 -4.41
C GLU A 198 -8.17 25.14 -5.14
N LEU A 199 -7.52 24.10 -4.60
CA LEU A 199 -6.32 23.54 -5.21
C LEU A 199 -6.60 22.92 -6.59
N PHE A 200 -7.72 22.20 -6.74
CA PHE A 200 -8.10 21.63 -8.02
C PHE A 200 -8.27 22.72 -9.07
N GLN A 201 -8.89 23.86 -8.74
CA GLN A 201 -9.06 24.97 -9.69
C GLN A 201 -7.74 25.59 -10.17
N ILE A 202 -6.70 25.59 -9.32
CA ILE A 202 -5.41 26.24 -9.60
C ILE A 202 -4.44 25.29 -10.34
N TYR A 203 -4.41 24.03 -9.94
CA TYR A 203 -3.37 23.06 -10.35
C TYR A 203 -3.81 22.12 -11.46
N SER A 204 -4.94 22.41 -12.08
CA SER A 204 -5.37 21.72 -13.27
C SER A 204 -5.76 22.71 -14.35
#